data_AF-A0AAJ7FJW7-F1
#
_entry.id   AF-A0AAJ7FJW7-F1
#
_cell.length_a   1.000
_cell.length_b   1.000
_cell.length_c   1.000
_cell.angle_alpha   90.00
_cell.angle_beta   90.00
_cell.angle_gamma   90.00
#
_symmetry.space_group_name_H-M   'P 1'
#
loop_
_entity.id
_entity.type
_entity.pdbx_description
1 polymer ?
#
loop_
_entity_poly.entity_id
_entity_poly.type
_entity_poly.pdbx_seq_one_letter_code
_entity_poly.pdbx_strand_id
1 'polypeptide(L)'
;MTDSVCSALGIDRVDMCGKMILIEEQHGSDANFIVNSVLSGALEKGHGICLVLFHNTFGHYHNVGMKMGYNLNVLKERGQVTVVEPMKIAATNVEDLGHDSVDAANVDLSSPQQKSIDDTGFPDIMKLDKTLVRQLYTPLKNKCYEMLQSRDSIVIIIDDLSHMFDMRLSLRDVWYYVRYLWSLMQFEPTISVCIMTHTYKADPDSCQPDMIAIGIKHMADLIVTVKSLSTGHASDISGKMNVRWKISSIRRKYHWAEKTTYLYKLMDRQIKLFAPGGANLS
;
A
#
# COMPACT_ATOMS: atom_id res chain seq x y z
N MET A 1 15.65 15.63 -2.95
CA MET A 1 16.15 14.63 -1.95
C MET A 1 15.63 13.23 -2.26
N THR A 2 14.34 13.14 -2.56
CA THR A 2 13.70 11.98 -3.19
C THR A 2 14.02 11.89 -4.67
N ASP A 3 14.52 12.96 -5.29
CA ASP A 3 14.88 13.06 -6.71
C ASP A 3 15.87 11.96 -7.14
N SER A 4 16.80 11.56 -6.27
CA SER A 4 17.72 10.45 -6.54
C SER A 4 16.98 9.11 -6.63
N VAL A 5 16.00 8.89 -5.75
CA VAL A 5 15.14 7.70 -5.75
C VAL A 5 14.16 7.76 -6.93
N CYS A 6 13.44 8.87 -7.13
CA CYS A 6 12.54 9.07 -8.27
C CYS A 6 13.26 8.85 -9.60
N SER A 7 14.49 9.37 -9.75
CA SER A 7 15.31 9.14 -10.94
C SER A 7 15.80 7.69 -11.05
N ALA A 8 16.14 7.02 -9.95
CA ALA A 8 16.53 5.61 -9.96
C ALA A 8 15.35 4.68 -10.32
N LEU A 9 14.15 5.06 -9.90
CA LEU A 9 12.89 4.41 -10.29
C LEU A 9 12.48 4.76 -11.72
N GLY A 10 12.90 5.93 -12.23
CA GLY A 10 12.53 6.45 -13.55
C GLY A 10 11.12 7.06 -13.61
N ILE A 11 10.48 7.25 -12.46
CA ILE A 11 9.14 7.83 -12.35
C ILE A 11 9.13 9.35 -12.55
N ASP A 12 10.29 9.98 -12.56
CA ASP A 12 10.51 11.36 -12.98
C ASP A 12 10.29 11.50 -14.51
N ARG A 13 10.78 10.53 -15.29
CA ARG A 13 10.81 10.57 -16.77
C ARG A 13 9.62 9.89 -17.44
N VAL A 14 8.94 9.01 -16.74
CA VAL A 14 7.80 8.22 -17.24
C VAL A 14 6.50 8.81 -16.73
N ASP A 15 5.50 8.90 -17.62
CA ASP A 15 4.12 9.17 -17.22
C ASP A 15 3.51 7.92 -16.57
N MET A 16 3.12 8.07 -15.30
CA MET A 16 2.59 7.00 -14.47
C MET A 16 1.07 6.86 -14.56
N CYS A 17 0.36 7.74 -15.27
CA CYS A 17 -1.07 7.60 -15.49
C CYS A 17 -1.41 6.20 -16.04
N GLY A 18 -2.38 5.54 -15.41
CA GLY A 18 -2.85 4.21 -15.74
C GLY A 18 -1.84 3.09 -15.44
N LYS A 19 -0.81 3.34 -14.60
CA LYS A 19 0.22 2.36 -14.25
C LYS A 19 0.22 2.02 -12.78
N MET A 20 0.67 0.80 -12.51
CA MET A 20 0.81 0.27 -11.16
C MET A 20 2.28 0.12 -10.76
N ILE A 21 2.62 0.67 -9.60
CA ILE A 21 3.89 0.47 -8.90
C ILE A 21 3.65 -0.52 -7.76
N LEU A 22 4.46 -1.58 -7.70
CA LEU A 22 4.55 -2.46 -6.55
C LEU A 22 5.87 -2.20 -5.82
N ILE A 23 5.78 -1.93 -4.52
CA ILE A 23 6.91 -1.87 -3.59
C ILE A 23 6.83 -3.11 -2.70
N GLU A 24 7.72 -4.07 -2.94
CA GLU A 24 7.87 -5.27 -2.11
C GLU A 24 8.95 -5.00 -1.05
N GLU A 25 8.52 -4.83 0.20
CA GLU A 25 9.40 -4.77 1.35
C GLU A 25 9.67 -6.19 1.85
N GLN A 26 10.92 -6.64 1.82
CA GLN A 26 11.26 -7.94 2.40
C GLN A 26 11.59 -7.79 3.89
N HIS A 27 11.26 -8.81 4.67
CA HIS A 27 11.46 -8.83 6.10
C HIS A 27 12.88 -8.43 6.52
N GLY A 28 12.96 -7.56 7.53
CA GLY A 28 14.20 -6.95 8.02
C GLY A 28 14.70 -5.75 7.20
N SER A 29 13.88 -5.20 6.29
CA SER A 29 14.17 -3.95 5.57
C SER A 29 13.08 -2.91 5.76
N ASP A 30 13.36 -1.67 5.38
CA ASP A 30 12.43 -0.54 5.40
C ASP A 30 12.36 0.06 3.98
N ALA A 31 11.18 0.01 3.37
CA ALA A 31 10.86 0.52 2.04
C ALA A 31 10.03 1.82 2.08
N ASN A 32 9.72 2.36 3.26
CA ASN A 32 8.89 3.56 3.42
C ASN A 32 9.52 4.79 2.75
N PHE A 33 10.85 4.84 2.65
CA PHE A 33 11.54 5.88 1.90
C PHE A 33 11.13 5.94 0.41
N ILE A 34 10.71 4.82 -0.17
CA ILE A 34 10.23 4.73 -1.56
C ILE A 34 8.80 5.27 -1.64
N VAL A 35 7.93 4.91 -0.69
CA VAL A 35 6.57 5.47 -0.58
C VAL A 35 6.63 6.99 -0.49
N ASN A 36 7.49 7.53 0.37
CA ASN A 36 7.70 8.98 0.48
C ASN A 36 8.29 9.60 -0.80
N SER A 37 9.13 8.86 -1.54
CA SER A 37 9.66 9.31 -2.83
C SER A 37 8.58 9.38 -3.91
N VAL A 38 7.68 8.39 -3.97
CA VAL A 38 6.52 8.41 -4.86
C VAL A 38 5.57 9.55 -4.48
N LEU A 39 5.27 9.73 -3.20
CA LEU A 39 4.43 10.81 -2.69
C LEU A 39 4.96 12.19 -3.07
N SER A 40 6.22 12.48 -2.75
CA SER A 40 6.85 13.77 -3.05
C SER A 40 6.92 14.04 -4.56
N GLY A 41 7.40 13.08 -5.36
CA GLY A 41 7.47 13.23 -6.81
C GLY A 41 6.10 13.42 -7.46
N ALA A 42 5.05 12.82 -6.92
CA ALA A 42 3.69 13.03 -7.41
C ALA A 42 3.14 14.43 -7.05
N LEU A 43 3.42 14.92 -5.84
CA LEU A 43 3.05 16.26 -5.40
C LEU A 43 3.74 17.35 -6.23
N GLU A 44 5.03 17.18 -6.55
CA GLU A 44 5.80 18.10 -7.40
C GLU A 44 5.23 18.21 -8.82
N LYS A 45 4.66 17.11 -9.34
CA LYS A 45 3.97 17.06 -10.63
C LYS A 45 2.53 17.60 -10.57
N GLY A 46 2.05 18.03 -9.40
CA GLY A 46 0.72 18.59 -9.22
C GLY A 46 -0.42 17.56 -9.19
N HIS A 47 -0.11 16.26 -9.11
CA HIS A 47 -1.12 15.22 -9.00
C HIS A 47 -1.91 15.34 -7.69
N GLY A 48 -3.17 14.92 -7.73
CA GLY A 48 -3.93 14.62 -6.53
C GLY A 48 -3.40 13.34 -5.87
N ILE A 49 -3.38 13.27 -4.55
CA ILE A 49 -2.92 12.11 -3.78
C ILE A 49 -4.06 11.55 -2.93
N CYS A 50 -4.31 10.25 -3.05
CA CYS A 50 -5.14 9.49 -2.12
C CYS A 50 -4.24 8.57 -1.28
N LEU A 51 -3.93 8.98 -0.05
CA LEU A 51 -3.14 8.20 0.90
C LEU A 51 -4.04 7.21 1.64
N VAL A 52 -3.74 5.93 1.54
CA VAL A 52 -4.43 4.83 2.21
C VAL A 52 -3.48 4.24 3.24
N LEU A 53 -3.80 4.44 4.51
CA LEU A 53 -2.89 4.26 5.64
C LEU A 53 -3.30 3.06 6.50
N PHE A 54 -2.76 1.89 6.20
CA PHE A 54 -2.91 0.66 6.96
C PHE A 54 -1.91 0.55 8.12
N HIS A 55 -0.70 1.07 7.96
CA HIS A 55 0.38 0.93 8.95
C HIS A 55 0.74 2.26 9.62
N ASN A 56 1.21 3.21 8.82
CA ASN A 56 1.77 4.46 9.31
C ASN A 56 0.68 5.54 9.44
N THR A 57 0.81 6.38 10.46
CA THR A 57 -0.14 7.47 10.66
C THR A 57 0.04 8.59 9.65
N PHE A 58 -1.00 9.39 9.42
CA PHE A 58 -0.85 10.62 8.64
C PHE A 58 0.22 11.57 9.22
N GLY A 59 0.35 11.60 10.55
CA GLY A 59 1.38 12.37 11.24
C GLY A 59 2.80 11.94 10.88
N HIS A 60 3.04 10.65 10.66
CA HIS A 60 4.32 10.14 10.17
C HIS A 60 4.69 10.75 8.81
N TYR A 61 3.79 10.61 7.82
CA TYR A 61 4.00 11.17 6.49
C TYR A 61 4.09 12.71 6.52
N HIS A 62 3.33 13.36 7.39
CA HIS A 62 3.40 14.82 7.57
C HIS A 62 4.78 15.25 8.08
N ASN A 63 5.31 14.59 9.11
CA ASN A 63 6.61 14.89 9.68
C ASN A 63 7.75 14.66 8.68
N VAL A 64 7.66 13.59 7.87
CA VAL A 64 8.59 13.36 6.77
C VAL A 64 8.45 14.44 5.70
N GLY A 65 7.23 14.79 5.31
CA GLY A 65 6.96 15.87 4.36
C GLY A 65 7.54 17.22 4.78
N MET A 66 7.41 17.58 6.06
CA MET A 66 8.00 18.80 6.60
C MET A 66 9.53 18.80 6.47
N LYS A 67 10.19 17.64 6.61
CA LYS A 67 11.64 17.50 6.34
C LYS A 67 11.99 17.61 4.86
N MET A 68 11.06 17.25 3.97
CA MET A 68 11.18 17.33 2.51
C MET A 68 10.73 18.68 1.93
N GLY A 69 10.21 19.59 2.75
CA GLY A 69 9.85 20.95 2.33
C GLY A 69 8.40 21.14 1.91
N TYR A 70 7.49 20.19 2.20
CA TYR A 70 6.06 20.34 1.94
C TYR A 70 5.20 20.05 3.17
N ASN A 71 4.05 20.71 3.27
CA ASN A 71 3.14 20.56 4.40
C ASN A 71 1.87 19.80 3.99
N LEU A 72 1.75 18.54 4.43
CA LEU A 72 0.58 17.72 4.09
C LEU A 72 -0.75 18.23 4.66
N ASN A 73 -0.76 18.98 5.78
CA ASN A 73 -2.00 19.57 6.31
C ASN A 73 -2.54 20.63 5.35
N VAL A 74 -1.66 21.53 4.88
CA VAL A 74 -2.02 22.57 3.91
C VAL A 74 -2.48 21.96 2.58
N LEU A 75 -1.79 20.90 2.12
CA LEU A 75 -2.16 20.21 0.88
C LEU A 75 -3.49 19.46 1.01
N LYS A 76 -3.83 18.97 2.20
CA LYS A 76 -5.13 18.36 2.51
C LYS A 76 -6.24 19.40 2.52
N GLU A 77 -6.03 20.56 3.14
CA GLU A 77 -6.99 21.68 3.13
C GLU A 77 -7.24 22.21 1.71
N ARG A 78 -6.23 22.18 0.84
CA ARG A 78 -6.35 22.54 -0.59
C ARG A 78 -6.97 21.44 -1.47
N GLY A 79 -7.40 20.32 -0.88
CA GLY A 79 -7.95 19.18 -1.62
C GLY A 79 -6.94 18.47 -2.54
N GLN A 80 -5.64 18.74 -2.43
CA GLN A 80 -4.63 18.00 -3.19
C GLN A 80 -4.34 16.63 -2.58
N VAL A 81 -4.47 16.50 -1.27
CA VAL A 81 -4.22 15.25 -0.53
C VAL A 81 -5.49 14.84 0.20
N THR A 82 -5.94 13.60 0.02
CA THR A 82 -6.98 12.98 0.85
C THR A 82 -6.42 11.76 1.55
N VAL A 83 -7.02 11.39 2.67
CA VAL A 83 -6.56 10.29 3.52
C VAL A 83 -7.72 9.35 3.78
N VAL A 84 -7.44 8.05 3.67
CA VAL A 84 -8.28 6.94 4.10
C VAL A 84 -7.49 6.16 5.15
N GLU A 85 -8.12 5.86 6.28
CA GLU A 85 -7.52 5.11 7.38
C GLU A 85 -8.31 3.79 7.58
N PRO A 86 -8.01 2.74 6.78
CA PRO A 86 -8.73 1.46 6.80
C PRO A 86 -8.86 0.83 8.18
N MET A 87 -7.82 0.92 9.01
CA MET A 87 -7.84 0.34 10.36
C MET A 87 -8.89 1.00 11.26
N LYS A 88 -9.16 2.30 11.08
CA LYS A 88 -10.24 2.98 11.82
C LYS A 88 -11.61 2.50 11.37
N ILE A 89 -11.80 2.30 10.06
CA ILE A 89 -13.05 1.78 9.48
C ILE A 89 -13.32 0.36 10.03
N ALA A 90 -12.29 -0.49 10.06
CA ALA A 90 -12.41 -1.84 10.60
C ALA A 90 -12.73 -1.85 12.10
N ALA A 91 -12.15 -0.93 12.89
CA ALA A 91 -12.41 -0.83 14.33
C ALA A 91 -13.87 -0.44 14.63
N THR A 92 -14.44 0.54 13.93
CA THR A 92 -15.84 0.96 14.14
C THR A 92 -16.83 -0.18 13.88
N ASN A 93 -16.58 -1.01 12.87
CA ASN A 93 -17.42 -2.18 12.61
C ASN A 93 -17.42 -3.20 13.76
N VAL A 94 -16.33 -3.29 14.53
CA VAL A 94 -16.23 -4.21 15.68
C VAL A 94 -17.01 -3.66 16.88
N GLU A 95 -17.03 -2.34 17.06
CA GLU A 95 -17.80 -1.66 18.12
C GLU A 95 -19.31 -1.84 17.90
N ASP A 96 -19.79 -1.69 16.65
CA ASP A 96 -21.20 -1.87 16.29
C ASP A 96 -21.68 -3.31 16.55
N LEU A 97 -20.82 -4.32 16.36
CA LEU A 97 -21.13 -5.72 16.67
C LEU A 97 -21.22 -6.01 18.18
N GLY A 98 -20.60 -5.18 19.03
CA GLY A 98 -20.61 -5.34 20.49
C GLY A 98 -21.91 -4.87 21.16
N HIS A 99 -22.72 -4.08 20.46
CA HIS A 99 -23.97 -3.52 20.97
C HIS A 99 -25.21 -4.39 20.72
N ASP A 100 -25.10 -5.49 19.97
CA ASP A 100 -26.18 -6.48 19.77
C ASP A 100 -26.28 -7.51 20.91
N SER A 101 -25.73 -7.21 22.10
CA SER A 101 -25.93 -8.06 23.28
C SER A 101 -27.35 -7.86 23.82
N VAL A 102 -28.21 -8.85 23.51
CA VAL A 102 -29.57 -9.02 24.03
C VAL A 102 -29.69 -8.65 25.52
N ASP A 103 -30.54 -7.67 25.81
CA ASP A 103 -31.01 -7.39 27.16
C ASP A 103 -31.64 -8.65 27.76
N ALA A 104 -30.98 -9.22 28.78
CA ALA A 104 -31.41 -10.42 29.50
C ALA A 104 -32.63 -10.19 30.42
N ALA A 105 -33.58 -9.33 30.02
CA ALA A 105 -34.71 -8.91 30.86
C ALA A 105 -36.09 -9.34 30.34
N ASN A 106 -36.23 -9.90 29.13
CA ASN A 106 -37.52 -10.34 28.60
C ASN A 106 -37.41 -11.69 27.87
N VAL A 107 -37.43 -12.79 28.63
CA VAL A 107 -37.67 -14.14 28.07
C VAL A 107 -39.04 -14.60 28.55
N ASP A 108 -40.03 -14.49 27.66
CA ASP A 108 -41.35 -15.11 27.86
C ASP A 108 -41.27 -16.59 27.43
N LEU A 109 -41.58 -17.50 28.37
CA LEU A 109 -41.31 -18.94 28.30
C LEU A 109 -42.47 -19.76 27.72
N SER A 110 -43.25 -19.23 26.76
CA SER A 110 -44.41 -19.95 26.25
C SER A 110 -44.63 -19.88 24.73
N SER A 111 -43.82 -20.62 23.95
CA SER A 111 -44.31 -21.33 22.75
C SER A 111 -43.27 -22.34 22.23
N PRO A 112 -43.69 -23.58 21.87
CA PRO A 112 -42.80 -24.56 21.27
C PRO A 112 -42.77 -24.39 19.74
N GLN A 113 -41.69 -23.86 19.18
CA GLN A 113 -41.38 -24.01 17.76
C GLN A 113 -40.03 -24.71 17.60
N GLN A 114 -40.11 -25.92 17.06
CA GLN A 114 -38.97 -26.74 16.63
C GLN A 114 -38.06 -25.94 15.69
N LYS A 115 -36.84 -25.66 16.13
CA LYS A 115 -35.69 -25.43 15.26
C LYS A 115 -34.64 -26.49 15.57
N SER A 116 -34.25 -27.21 14.54
CA SER A 116 -33.18 -28.20 14.53
C SER A 116 -31.91 -27.61 15.13
N ILE A 117 -31.42 -28.33 16.14
CA ILE A 117 -30.18 -28.10 16.86
C ILE A 117 -29.02 -28.44 15.92
N ASP A 118 -28.20 -27.45 15.62
CA ASP A 118 -26.73 -27.52 15.61
C ASP A 118 -26.23 -26.07 15.58
N ASP A 119 -26.54 -25.33 16.63
CA ASP A 119 -26.03 -23.99 16.89
C ASP A 119 -25.24 -24.01 18.19
N THR A 120 -23.97 -24.41 18.11
CA THR A 120 -23.02 -24.16 19.18
C THR A 120 -22.78 -22.65 19.21
N GLY A 121 -23.45 -21.98 20.16
CA GLY A 121 -23.48 -20.53 20.36
C GLY A 121 -22.14 -19.90 20.72
N PHE A 122 -21.15 -20.05 19.86
CA PHE A 122 -20.06 -19.11 19.71
C PHE A 122 -20.44 -18.22 18.51
N PRO A 123 -20.42 -16.89 18.62
CA PRO A 123 -20.48 -16.05 17.43
C PRO A 123 -19.37 -16.55 16.50
N ASP A 124 -19.74 -16.95 15.29
CA ASP A 124 -18.77 -17.41 14.28
C ASP A 124 -17.95 -16.18 13.84
N ILE A 125 -16.90 -15.87 14.60
CA ILE A 125 -15.94 -14.80 14.31
C ILE A 125 -15.27 -15.04 12.92
N MET A 126 -15.44 -16.22 12.30
CA MET A 126 -14.91 -16.52 10.97
C MET A 126 -15.77 -16.03 9.79
N LYS A 127 -16.94 -15.43 10.02
CA LYS A 127 -17.68 -14.70 8.97
C LYS A 127 -17.55 -13.20 9.17
N LEU A 128 -16.32 -12.69 9.12
CA LEU A 128 -16.14 -11.27 8.85
C LEU A 128 -16.72 -10.98 7.46
N ASP A 129 -17.70 -10.11 7.43
CA ASP A 129 -18.67 -9.95 6.35
C ASP A 129 -17.98 -9.67 4.99
N LYS A 130 -18.50 -10.24 3.91
CA LYS A 130 -18.10 -9.93 2.52
C LYS A 130 -18.22 -8.43 2.21
N THR A 131 -18.89 -7.67 3.07
CA THR A 131 -18.97 -6.22 3.04
C THR A 131 -17.69 -5.51 3.48
N LEU A 132 -16.80 -6.08 4.29
CA LEU A 132 -15.64 -5.35 4.82
C LEU A 132 -14.73 -4.85 3.69
N VAL A 133 -14.38 -5.70 2.72
CA VAL A 133 -13.59 -5.29 1.55
C VAL A 133 -14.25 -4.11 0.82
N ARG A 134 -15.58 -4.15 0.69
CA ARG A 134 -16.36 -3.08 0.07
C ARG A 134 -16.37 -1.81 0.94
N GLN A 135 -16.49 -1.95 2.25
CA GLN A 135 -16.44 -0.82 3.20
C GLN A 135 -15.07 -0.16 3.23
N LEU A 136 -13.98 -0.92 3.08
CA LEU A 136 -12.63 -0.36 2.95
C LEU A 136 -12.41 0.34 1.60
N TYR A 137 -12.97 -0.21 0.52
CA TYR A 137 -12.80 0.32 -0.83
C TYR A 137 -13.70 1.54 -1.13
N THR A 138 -14.92 1.57 -0.59
CA THR A 138 -15.91 2.61 -0.95
C THR A 138 -15.46 4.04 -0.60
N PRO A 139 -14.92 4.32 0.61
CA PRO A 139 -14.41 5.64 0.95
C PRO A 139 -13.26 6.08 0.05
N LEU A 140 -12.36 5.16 -0.30
CA LEU A 140 -11.27 5.40 -1.24
C LEU A 140 -11.83 5.80 -2.61
N LYS A 141 -12.77 5.01 -3.15
CA LYS A 141 -13.40 5.28 -4.45
C LYS A 141 -14.06 6.65 -4.46
N ASN A 142 -14.89 6.95 -3.46
CA ASN A 142 -15.64 8.21 -3.39
C ASN A 142 -14.70 9.42 -3.34
N LYS A 143 -13.68 9.36 -2.48
CA LYS A 143 -12.66 10.41 -2.38
C LYS A 143 -11.89 10.61 -3.69
N CYS A 144 -11.58 9.54 -4.42
CA CYS A 144 -10.94 9.66 -5.74
C CYS A 144 -11.85 10.38 -6.73
N TYR A 145 -13.14 10.02 -6.80
CA TYR A 145 -14.09 10.70 -7.69
C TYR A 145 -14.31 12.17 -7.32
N GLU A 146 -14.37 12.51 -6.04
CA GLU A 146 -14.41 13.90 -5.57
C GLU A 146 -13.17 14.68 -6.04
N MET A 147 -11.99 14.07 -5.94
CA MET A 147 -10.74 14.70 -6.39
C MET A 147 -10.66 14.87 -7.90
N LEU A 148 -11.18 13.91 -8.69
CA LEU A 148 -11.21 13.99 -10.16
C LEU A 148 -12.04 15.18 -10.68
N GLN A 149 -12.93 15.76 -9.86
CA GLN A 149 -13.68 16.97 -10.25
C GLN A 149 -12.79 18.23 -10.30
N SER A 150 -11.64 18.21 -9.63
CA SER A 150 -10.76 19.38 -9.47
C SER A 150 -9.31 19.14 -9.89
N ARG A 151 -8.94 17.88 -10.19
CA ARG A 151 -7.59 17.45 -10.51
C ARG A 151 -7.60 16.56 -11.74
N ASP A 152 -6.65 16.80 -12.64
CA ASP A 152 -6.56 16.04 -13.90
C ASP A 152 -6.09 14.60 -13.70
N SER A 153 -5.38 14.32 -12.60
CA SER A 153 -4.77 13.01 -12.34
C SER A 153 -4.56 12.76 -10.86
N ILE A 154 -4.61 11.48 -10.46
CA ILE A 154 -4.53 11.05 -9.06
C ILE A 154 -3.54 9.89 -8.91
N VAL A 155 -2.78 9.92 -7.82
CA VAL A 155 -1.96 8.79 -7.36
C VAL A 155 -2.58 8.23 -6.08
N ILE A 156 -3.04 6.98 -6.13
CA ILE A 156 -3.45 6.22 -4.95
C ILE A 156 -2.20 5.56 -4.38
N ILE A 157 -1.91 5.80 -3.10
CA ILE A 157 -0.74 5.25 -2.41
C ILE A 157 -1.25 4.43 -1.23
N ILE A 158 -1.00 3.12 -1.27
CA ILE A 158 -1.25 2.18 -0.18
C ILE A 158 0.07 1.91 0.52
N ASP A 159 0.15 2.28 1.79
CA ASP A 159 1.40 2.23 2.54
C ASP A 159 1.84 0.82 2.92
N ASP A 160 0.95 -0.07 3.32
CA ASP A 160 1.29 -1.48 3.53
C ASP A 160 0.04 -2.36 3.49
N LEU A 161 -0.14 -3.04 2.35
CA LEU A 161 -1.26 -3.92 2.10
C LEU A 161 -1.27 -5.16 3.02
N SER A 162 -0.13 -5.55 3.58
CA SER A 162 -0.02 -6.79 4.36
C SER A 162 -0.83 -6.75 5.66
N HIS A 163 -1.04 -5.58 6.25
CA HIS A 163 -1.90 -5.42 7.44
C HIS A 163 -3.39 -5.72 7.17
N MET A 164 -3.81 -5.89 5.91
CA MET A 164 -5.14 -6.43 5.64
C MET A 164 -5.32 -7.84 6.25
N PHE A 165 -4.24 -8.62 6.33
CA PHE A 165 -4.27 -9.93 6.99
C PHE A 165 -4.41 -9.83 8.52
N ASP A 166 -3.92 -8.75 9.14
CA ASP A 166 -4.11 -8.50 10.58
C ASP A 166 -5.59 -8.23 10.92
N MET A 167 -6.35 -7.70 9.95
CA MET A 167 -7.81 -7.59 10.03
C MET A 167 -8.54 -8.91 9.73
N ARG A 168 -7.84 -10.05 9.69
CA ARG A 168 -8.35 -11.38 9.37
C ARG A 168 -8.98 -11.52 7.98
N LEU A 169 -8.64 -10.64 7.05
CA LEU A 169 -9.06 -10.80 5.65
C LEU A 169 -8.31 -11.95 5.00
N SER A 170 -9.02 -12.80 4.26
CA SER A 170 -8.39 -13.91 3.56
C SER A 170 -7.59 -13.43 2.35
N LEU A 171 -6.72 -14.29 1.82
CA LEU A 171 -6.02 -14.07 0.54
C LEU A 171 -6.99 -13.62 -0.58
N ARG A 172 -8.18 -14.23 -0.63
CA ARG A 172 -9.22 -13.92 -1.60
C ARG A 172 -9.76 -12.50 -1.42
N ASP A 173 -9.95 -12.06 -0.19
CA ASP A 173 -10.51 -10.74 0.14
C ASP A 173 -9.51 -9.63 -0.19
N VAL A 174 -8.25 -9.82 0.18
CA VAL A 174 -7.16 -8.91 -0.19
C VAL A 174 -7.01 -8.84 -1.71
N TRP A 175 -7.10 -9.98 -2.41
CA TRP A 175 -7.08 -10.00 -3.87
C TRP A 175 -8.27 -9.25 -4.49
N TYR A 176 -9.46 -9.34 -3.90
CA TYR A 176 -10.61 -8.56 -4.35
C TYR A 176 -10.38 -7.06 -4.17
N TYR A 177 -9.77 -6.62 -3.06
CA TYR A 177 -9.39 -5.23 -2.87
C TYR A 177 -8.43 -4.73 -3.96
N VAL A 178 -7.35 -5.48 -4.21
CA VAL A 178 -6.39 -5.19 -5.30
C VAL A 178 -7.08 -5.12 -6.65
N ARG A 179 -8.00 -6.05 -6.92
CA ARG A 179 -8.74 -6.08 -8.19
C ARG A 179 -9.71 -4.91 -8.33
N TYR A 180 -10.28 -4.38 -7.24
CA TYR A 180 -11.05 -3.14 -7.29
C TYR A 180 -10.20 -1.94 -7.63
N LEU A 181 -8.99 -1.82 -7.05
CA LEU A 181 -8.04 -0.75 -7.42
C LEU A 181 -7.63 -0.83 -8.89
N TRP A 182 -7.31 -2.04 -9.36
CA TRP A 182 -7.00 -2.26 -10.76
C TRP A 182 -8.18 -1.86 -11.66
N SER A 183 -9.40 -2.28 -11.31
CA SER A 183 -10.59 -1.92 -12.06
C SER A 183 -10.79 -0.40 -12.12
N LEU A 184 -10.59 0.31 -11.01
CA LEU A 184 -10.66 1.76 -10.95
C LEU A 184 -9.65 2.40 -11.91
N MET A 185 -8.39 1.94 -11.89
CA MET A 185 -7.33 2.41 -12.78
C MET A 185 -7.63 2.17 -14.27
N GLN A 186 -8.34 1.07 -14.59
CA GLN A 186 -8.75 0.78 -15.98
C GLN A 186 -9.90 1.67 -16.45
N PHE A 187 -10.83 2.02 -15.56
CA PHE A 187 -11.95 2.92 -15.89
C PHE A 187 -11.54 4.39 -15.90
N GLU A 188 -10.56 4.77 -15.08
CA GLU A 188 -10.03 6.12 -14.96
C GLU A 188 -8.53 6.13 -15.27
N PRO A 189 -8.11 6.24 -16.54
CA PRO A 189 -6.69 6.13 -16.94
C PRO A 189 -5.78 7.22 -16.38
N THR A 190 -6.34 8.29 -15.81
CA THR A 190 -5.60 9.35 -15.12
C THR A 190 -5.27 9.00 -13.67
N ILE A 191 -5.80 7.88 -13.18
CA ILE A 191 -5.44 7.30 -11.89
C ILE A 191 -4.24 6.38 -12.06
N SER A 192 -3.30 6.46 -11.12
CA SER A 192 -2.19 5.52 -10.96
C SER A 192 -2.21 4.96 -9.54
N VAL A 193 -1.65 3.75 -9.36
CA VAL A 193 -1.70 3.04 -8.08
C VAL A 193 -0.29 2.64 -7.65
N CYS A 194 0.09 3.02 -6.44
CA CYS A 194 1.30 2.56 -5.77
C CYS A 194 0.90 1.70 -4.58
N ILE A 195 1.31 0.44 -4.57
CA ILE A 195 1.03 -0.51 -3.49
C ILE A 195 2.35 -0.93 -2.87
N MET A 196 2.53 -0.67 -1.58
CA MET A 196 3.56 -1.32 -0.79
C MET A 196 2.98 -2.54 -0.05
N THR A 197 3.78 -3.60 0.07
CA THR A 197 3.43 -4.81 0.83
C THR A 197 4.67 -5.41 1.47
N HIS A 198 4.54 -5.84 2.72
CA HIS A 198 5.57 -6.61 3.40
C HIS A 198 5.55 -8.10 2.97
N THR A 199 6.74 -8.71 2.90
CA THR A 199 6.94 -10.13 2.55
C THR A 199 7.96 -10.79 3.46
N TYR A 200 7.74 -12.06 3.81
CA TYR A 200 8.47 -12.75 4.86
C TYR A 200 9.56 -13.71 4.35
N LYS A 201 9.64 -13.94 3.03
CA LYS A 201 10.48 -15.00 2.44
C LYS A 201 10.16 -16.38 3.03
N ALA A 202 8.92 -16.57 3.44
CA ALA A 202 8.44 -17.87 3.88
C ALA A 202 8.16 -18.73 2.64
N ASP A 203 7.79 -20.00 2.87
CA ASP A 203 7.37 -20.86 1.78
C ASP A 203 6.18 -20.19 1.04
N PRO A 204 6.30 -19.89 -0.27
CA PRO A 204 5.30 -19.13 -1.03
C PRO A 204 3.90 -19.72 -0.95
N ASP A 205 3.77 -21.03 -0.75
CA ASP A 205 2.48 -21.72 -0.69
C ASP A 205 1.82 -21.65 0.70
N SER A 206 2.53 -21.11 1.71
CA SER A 206 2.06 -21.02 3.10
C SER A 206 1.84 -19.58 3.58
N CYS A 207 2.49 -18.59 2.95
CA CYS A 207 2.50 -17.21 3.41
C CYS A 207 1.62 -16.31 2.54
N GLN A 208 0.47 -15.89 3.07
CA GLN A 208 -0.51 -15.11 2.32
C GLN A 208 0.01 -13.74 1.82
N PRO A 209 0.79 -12.97 2.61
CA PRO A 209 1.46 -11.75 2.10
C PRO A 209 2.36 -12.02 0.89
N ASP A 210 3.16 -13.09 0.93
CA ASP A 210 4.07 -13.46 -0.16
C ASP A 210 3.28 -13.87 -1.41
N MET A 211 2.19 -14.63 -1.25
CA MET A 211 1.27 -14.97 -2.35
C MET A 211 0.65 -13.75 -3.02
N ILE A 212 0.16 -12.77 -2.23
CA ILE A 212 -0.38 -11.51 -2.76
C ILE A 212 0.70 -10.76 -3.54
N ALA A 213 1.90 -10.63 -2.98
CA ALA A 213 3.00 -9.95 -3.66
C ALA A 213 3.34 -10.61 -5.01
N ILE A 214 3.32 -11.95 -5.09
CA ILE A 214 3.48 -12.69 -6.36
C ILE A 214 2.36 -12.31 -7.34
N GLY A 215 1.10 -12.33 -6.91
CA GLY A 215 -0.05 -11.93 -7.73
C GLY A 215 0.10 -10.50 -8.27
N ILE A 216 0.44 -9.53 -7.41
CA ILE A 216 0.59 -8.12 -7.83
C ILE A 216 1.78 -7.94 -8.77
N LYS A 217 2.87 -8.73 -8.66
CA LYS A 217 3.99 -8.68 -9.62
C LYS A 217 3.56 -8.97 -11.05
N HIS A 218 2.54 -9.80 -11.27
CA HIS A 218 2.00 -10.06 -12.61
C HIS A 218 1.26 -8.86 -13.21
N MET A 219 0.70 -8.03 -12.34
CA MET A 219 -0.12 -6.86 -12.66
C MET A 219 0.72 -5.58 -12.75
N ALA A 220 1.72 -5.40 -11.90
CA ALA A 220 2.54 -4.19 -11.84
C ALA A 220 3.34 -3.93 -13.11
N ASP A 221 3.51 -2.64 -13.43
CA ASP A 221 4.34 -2.12 -14.51
C ASP A 221 5.76 -1.84 -14.04
N LEU A 222 5.88 -1.35 -12.81
CA LEU A 222 7.12 -1.12 -12.09
C LEU A 222 7.11 -1.93 -10.79
N ILE A 223 8.13 -2.77 -10.60
CA ILE A 223 8.33 -3.55 -9.38
C ILE A 223 9.61 -3.06 -8.72
N VAL A 224 9.50 -2.71 -7.43
CA VAL A 224 10.63 -2.32 -6.60
C VAL A 224 10.72 -3.26 -5.41
N THR A 225 11.79 -4.03 -5.31
CA THR A 225 11.99 -4.95 -4.20
C THR A 225 13.12 -4.47 -3.30
N VAL A 226 12.80 -4.18 -2.05
CA VAL A 226 13.74 -3.76 -1.00
C VAL A 226 14.10 -4.96 -0.13
N LYS A 227 15.41 -5.14 0.12
CA LYS A 227 15.94 -6.29 0.85
C LYS A 227 17.02 -5.87 1.83
N SER A 228 17.03 -6.52 2.99
CA SER A 228 18.16 -6.47 3.92
C SER A 228 19.40 -7.14 3.33
N LEU A 229 20.58 -6.77 3.84
CA LEU A 229 21.83 -7.46 3.53
C LEU A 229 21.95 -8.76 4.35
N SER A 230 22.32 -9.85 3.70
CA SER A 230 22.53 -11.16 4.34
C SER A 230 23.88 -11.28 5.06
N THR A 231 24.81 -10.37 4.81
CA THR A 231 26.10 -10.27 5.50
C THR A 231 25.99 -9.19 6.57
N GLY A 232 26.54 -9.45 7.76
CA GLY A 232 26.35 -8.64 8.98
C GLY A 232 26.51 -7.12 8.83
N HIS A 233 26.07 -6.39 9.86
CA HIS A 233 26.02 -4.93 9.92
C HIS A 233 27.27 -4.25 9.32
N ALA A 234 27.18 -3.86 8.05
CA ALA A 234 28.10 -2.89 7.48
C ALA A 234 27.59 -1.51 7.90
N SER A 235 28.42 -0.70 8.56
CA SER A 235 28.10 0.68 8.96
C SER A 235 27.64 1.56 7.80
N ASP A 236 27.91 1.13 6.56
CA ASP A 236 27.80 1.95 5.37
C ASP A 236 26.69 1.61 4.40
N ILE A 237 25.95 0.51 4.61
CA ILE A 237 24.88 0.11 3.71
C ILE A 237 23.68 -0.41 4.52
N SER A 238 22.51 0.17 4.28
CA SER A 238 21.25 -0.24 4.91
C SER A 238 20.60 -1.42 4.20
N GLY A 239 20.73 -1.52 2.87
CA GLY A 239 20.12 -2.61 2.12
C GLY A 239 20.36 -2.58 0.62
N LYS A 240 19.60 -3.42 -0.09
CA LYS A 240 19.55 -3.53 -1.55
C LYS A 240 18.17 -3.17 -2.07
N MET A 241 18.10 -2.37 -3.11
CA MET A 241 16.88 -2.02 -3.84
C MET A 241 16.98 -2.54 -5.27
N ASN A 242 16.04 -3.37 -5.69
CA ASN A 242 15.95 -3.87 -7.07
C ASN A 242 14.80 -3.17 -7.79
N VAL A 243 15.08 -2.55 -8.92
CA VAL A 243 14.09 -1.86 -9.77
C VAL A 243 13.90 -2.66 -11.05
N ARG A 244 12.65 -3.05 -11.35
CA ARG A 244 12.30 -3.81 -12.55
C ARG A 244 11.11 -3.16 -13.28
N TRP A 245 11.36 -2.70 -14.49
CA TRP A 245 10.31 -2.24 -15.41
C TRP A 245 9.84 -3.37 -16.31
N LYS A 246 8.55 -3.71 -16.26
CA LYS A 246 8.00 -4.77 -17.10
C LYS A 246 7.65 -4.31 -18.51
N ILE A 247 7.35 -3.03 -18.69
CA ILE A 247 6.98 -2.47 -20.00
C ILE A 247 8.23 -2.34 -20.91
N SER A 248 8.32 -3.19 -21.93
CA SER A 248 9.46 -3.22 -22.86
C SER A 248 9.63 -1.94 -23.69
N SER A 249 8.55 -1.25 -24.05
CA SER A 249 8.64 0.02 -24.80
C SER A 249 9.31 1.13 -23.99
N ILE A 250 8.99 1.23 -22.69
CA ILE A 250 9.62 2.17 -21.75
C ILE A 250 11.11 1.84 -21.62
N ARG A 251 11.45 0.57 -21.38
CA ARG A 251 12.86 0.14 -21.25
C ARG A 251 13.68 0.48 -22.47
N ARG A 252 13.16 0.21 -23.68
CA ARG A 252 13.85 0.57 -24.93
C ARG A 252 14.03 2.08 -25.10
N LYS A 253 12.99 2.86 -24.78
CA LYS A 253 13.03 4.33 -24.89
C LYS A 253 14.12 4.97 -24.03
N TYR A 254 14.33 4.47 -22.81
CA TYR A 254 15.29 5.03 -21.85
C TYR A 254 16.57 4.19 -21.68
N HIS A 255 16.77 3.18 -22.53
CA HIS A 255 17.91 2.24 -22.48
C HIS A 255 18.10 1.58 -21.11
N TRP A 256 16.99 1.25 -20.43
CA TRP A 256 17.04 0.60 -19.12
C TRP A 256 17.16 -0.91 -19.23
N ALA A 257 18.01 -1.48 -18.37
CA ALA A 257 18.04 -2.92 -18.14
C ALA A 257 16.68 -3.41 -17.64
N GLU A 258 16.39 -4.70 -17.82
CA GLU A 258 15.18 -5.30 -17.25
C GLU A 258 15.14 -5.15 -15.73
N LYS A 259 16.29 -5.39 -15.08
CA LYS A 259 16.45 -5.30 -13.63
C LYS A 259 17.71 -4.51 -13.33
N THR A 260 17.58 -3.52 -12.45
CA THR A 260 18.70 -2.70 -11.96
C THR A 260 18.77 -2.83 -10.44
N THR A 261 19.98 -3.05 -9.90
CA THR A 261 20.18 -3.23 -8.45
C THR A 261 21.00 -2.07 -7.90
N TYR A 262 20.45 -1.40 -6.90
CA TYR A 262 21.11 -0.34 -6.14
C TYR A 262 21.39 -0.82 -4.72
N LEU A 263 22.52 -0.40 -4.16
CA LEU A 263 22.70 -0.40 -2.71
C LEU A 263 22.18 0.92 -2.17
N TYR A 264 21.61 0.92 -0.97
CA TYR A 264 21.14 2.16 -0.36
C TYR A 264 21.62 2.29 1.08
N LYS A 265 21.86 3.54 1.49
CA LYS A 265 22.12 3.94 2.88
C LYS A 265 21.06 4.96 3.29
N LEU A 266 20.29 4.64 4.32
CA LEU A 266 19.38 5.57 4.99
C LEU A 266 20.20 6.44 5.95
N MET A 267 19.99 7.75 5.87
CA MET A 267 20.52 8.74 6.79
C MET A 267 19.35 9.58 7.30
N ASP A 268 19.50 10.28 8.42
CA ASP A 268 18.42 11.02 9.09
C ASP A 268 17.57 11.91 8.18
N ARG A 269 18.20 12.50 7.16
CA ARG A 269 17.57 13.41 6.20
C ARG A 269 18.01 13.15 4.77
N GLN A 270 18.48 11.97 4.41
CA GLN A 270 18.86 11.71 3.01
C GLN A 270 18.96 10.22 2.73
N ILE A 271 18.65 9.84 1.50
CA ILE A 271 18.87 8.49 0.99
C ILE A 271 20.02 8.57 -0.01
N LYS A 272 21.09 7.81 0.25
CA LYS A 272 22.19 7.65 -0.70
C LYS A 272 22.00 6.35 -1.45
N LEU A 273 21.95 6.43 -2.78
CA LEU A 273 21.93 5.28 -3.68
C LEU A 273 23.31 5.09 -4.29
N PHE A 274 23.79 3.85 -4.32
CA PHE A 274 25.03 3.48 -4.98
C PHE A 274 24.70 2.68 -6.24
N ALA A 275 25.29 3.09 -7.35
CA ALA A 275 25.02 2.54 -8.67
C ALA A 275 25.40 1.04 -8.77
N PRO A 276 24.78 0.30 -9.71
CA PRO A 276 25.15 -1.09 -9.99
C PRO A 276 26.66 -1.20 -10.28
N GLY A 277 27.40 -1.95 -9.45
CA GLY A 277 28.85 -2.15 -9.61
C GLY A 277 29.76 -1.07 -9.02
N GLY A 278 29.20 -0.03 -8.37
CA GLY A 278 29.97 1.11 -7.84
C GLY A 278 30.43 1.00 -6.38
N ALA A 279 30.23 -0.14 -5.72
CA ALA A 279 30.68 -0.33 -4.34
C ALA A 279 32.18 -0.68 -4.31
N ASN A 280 33.05 0.31 -4.53
CA ASN A 280 34.38 0.25 -3.93
C ASN A 280 34.19 0.55 -2.44
N LEU A 281 33.99 -0.52 -1.67
CA LEU A 281 34.17 -0.51 -0.22
C LEU A 281 35.68 -0.37 0.02
N SER A 282 36.14 0.88 0.12
CA SER A 282 37.47 1.23 0.65
C SER A 282 37.38 1.54 2.13
#